data_AF-A0A1Y6C4Z5-F1
#
_entry.id   AF-A0A1Y6C4Z5-F1
#
_cell.length_a   1.000
_cell.length_b   1.000
_cell.length_c   1.000
_cell.angle_alpha   90.00
_cell.angle_beta   90.00
_cell.angle_gamma   90.00
#
_symmetry.space_group_name_H-M   'P 1'
#
loop_
_entity.id
_entity.type
_entity.pdbx_description
1 polymer ?
#
loop_
_entity_poly.entity_id
_entity_poly.type
_entity_poly.pdbx_seq_one_letter_code
_entity_poly.pdbx_strand_id
1 'polypeptide(L)'
;MRKNSKYTINAVLPRVIPLHNLPYRLARLLAAMLLGLALSSFAGAADLQIPELGDSSAGLISPAQEYELGQKWLQVFRAQVPTTSDPFLQSYVEDLIRRLATYSELDDRRLEILVIHNPTLNAFAVPGGIIGVHTGLFRYADTEEQFSSVLAHEIAHLSQRHYARRVEQQEKSSAPMMAAMLASIILGMTAGTDAGLAALSAVNAGALEAQLRFSRQMEQEADRLGMETLVRSGMDPYAMSDMFENMLRASRFTRKPPEFLMTHPVTESRVSDSRLRAQQFNRGLTEAKLDYEMVKVRAQLMHEKNRSAAIQIFRDELRGNDYSDTAASYGLALALINNGQSEEAEKIIEPLFKEYPESPFLKVAKADVFVEQENYEGALKILREALKTNPNHHGYNTRIAEVLMAAGQYKECSEVLRAHVKRRPKDDYIWYLLAEVEGLAGNIFEVHLARAQYFKLNGLFDKAEIQLINALKITKSKDEQTRARLQQELKEIRNMRRELAEFG
;
A
#
# COMPACT_ATOMS: atom_id res chain seq x y z
N MET A 1 -40.60 35.98 -45.77
CA MET A 1 -40.94 37.43 -45.80
C MET A 1 -40.92 37.99 -44.38
N ARG A 2 -40.35 39.20 -44.19
CA ARG A 2 -40.28 40.06 -42.98
C ARG A 2 -39.31 39.58 -41.87
N LYS A 3 -38.16 40.21 -41.60
CA LYS A 3 -37.80 41.56 -41.05
C LYS A 3 -38.06 41.75 -39.55
N ASN A 4 -36.97 42.22 -38.88
CA ASN A 4 -36.89 43.10 -37.69
C ASN A 4 -37.28 42.49 -36.33
N SER A 5 -36.79 42.93 -35.17
CA SER A 5 -35.69 43.80 -34.69
C SER A 5 -35.97 43.98 -33.17
N LYS A 6 -34.91 43.94 -32.34
CA LYS A 6 -34.63 44.63 -31.06
C LYS A 6 -35.78 45.20 -30.19
N TYR A 7 -35.68 45.03 -28.86
CA TYR A 7 -35.81 46.06 -27.77
C TYR A 7 -35.44 45.40 -26.41
N THR A 8 -34.30 45.72 -25.76
CA THR A 8 -34.03 46.70 -24.65
C THR A 8 -34.85 46.55 -23.37
N ILE A 9 -34.17 46.42 -22.20
CA ILE A 9 -34.60 47.00 -20.91
C ILE A 9 -33.39 47.48 -20.07
N ASN A 10 -33.56 48.73 -19.61
CA ASN A 10 -32.81 49.69 -18.77
C ASN A 10 -31.89 49.25 -17.61
N ALA A 11 -30.84 50.06 -17.43
CA ALA A 11 -29.99 50.16 -16.24
C ALA A 11 -30.43 51.33 -15.32
N VAL A 12 -30.25 51.18 -14.00
CA VAL A 12 -30.49 52.22 -12.97
C VAL A 12 -29.23 52.34 -12.11
N LEU A 13 -28.70 53.57 -11.95
CA LEU A 13 -27.59 53.93 -11.05
C LEU A 13 -28.13 54.64 -9.79
N PRO A 14 -27.52 54.46 -8.59
CA PRO A 14 -27.92 55.18 -7.38
C PRO A 14 -27.14 56.48 -7.14
N ARG A 15 -27.81 57.45 -6.51
CA ARG A 15 -27.32 58.80 -6.13
C ARG A 15 -26.50 58.79 -4.82
N VAL A 16 -25.46 59.63 -4.78
CA VAL A 16 -24.61 59.95 -3.60
C VAL A 16 -25.24 61.09 -2.78
N ILE A 17 -25.17 61.02 -1.45
CA ILE A 17 -25.52 62.11 -0.51
C ILE A 17 -24.27 62.47 0.32
N PRO A 18 -23.89 63.76 0.48
CA PRO A 18 -22.72 64.15 1.26
C PRO A 18 -23.02 64.42 2.74
N LEU A 19 -22.05 64.07 3.60
CA LEU A 19 -22.02 64.28 5.04
C LEU A 19 -21.47 65.67 5.39
N HIS A 20 -22.27 66.52 6.04
CA HIS A 20 -21.73 67.64 6.82
C HIS A 20 -22.54 67.87 8.10
N ASN A 21 -21.79 68.17 9.17
CA ASN A 21 -22.20 68.65 10.50
C ASN A 21 -22.36 67.60 11.61
N LEU A 22 -21.24 67.03 12.08
CA LEU A 22 -21.11 66.54 13.46
C LEU A 22 -20.33 67.58 14.29
N PRO A 23 -20.81 68.04 15.45
CA PRO A 23 -20.18 69.12 16.20
C PRO A 23 -18.82 68.71 16.82
N TYR A 24 -17.80 69.53 16.56
CA TYR A 24 -16.38 69.41 16.96
C TYR A 24 -16.08 69.09 18.44
N ARG A 25 -17.08 69.12 19.33
CA ARG A 25 -16.92 68.80 20.75
C ARG A 25 -16.88 67.28 21.04
N LEU A 26 -17.51 66.44 20.22
CA LEU A 26 -17.42 64.98 20.36
C LEU A 26 -16.06 64.42 19.91
N ALA A 27 -15.45 65.01 18.87
CA ALA A 27 -14.18 64.54 18.33
C ALA A 27 -13.00 64.74 19.30
N ARG A 28 -13.03 65.80 20.12
CA ARG A 28 -11.98 66.06 21.14
C ARG A 28 -12.06 65.13 22.34
N LEU A 29 -13.25 64.69 22.74
CA LEU A 29 -13.44 63.71 23.82
C LEU A 29 -13.00 62.30 23.39
N LEU A 30 -13.25 61.91 22.14
CA LEU A 30 -12.77 60.65 21.56
C LEU A 30 -11.25 60.60 21.41
N ALA A 31 -10.61 61.69 20.99
CA ALA A 31 -9.15 61.75 20.86
C ALA A 31 -8.42 61.67 22.21
N ALA A 32 -8.96 62.27 23.27
CA ALA A 32 -8.39 62.18 24.62
C ALA A 32 -8.56 60.78 25.24
N MET A 33 -9.64 60.08 24.93
CA MET A 33 -9.89 58.71 25.39
C MET A 33 -9.00 57.69 24.67
N LEU A 34 -8.69 57.92 23.38
CA LEU A 34 -7.78 57.07 22.60
C LEU A 34 -6.31 57.24 22.99
N LEU A 35 -5.89 58.42 23.43
CA LEU A 35 -4.51 58.65 23.89
C LEU A 35 -4.25 58.06 25.28
N GLY A 36 -5.29 57.98 26.14
CA GLY A 36 -5.22 57.34 27.46
C GLY A 36 -5.17 55.80 27.42
N LEU A 37 -5.69 55.17 26.36
CA LEU A 37 -5.60 53.72 26.17
C LEU A 37 -4.26 53.26 25.55
N ALA A 38 -3.48 54.15 24.97
CA ALA A 38 -2.23 53.81 24.29
C ALA A 38 -1.00 53.72 25.23
N LEU A 39 -1.12 54.11 26.50
CA LEU A 39 0.01 54.27 27.43
C LEU A 39 0.06 53.24 28.58
N SER A 40 -0.79 52.20 28.56
CA SER A 40 -0.95 51.28 29.71
C SER A 40 -0.49 49.83 29.48
N SER A 41 0.19 49.50 28.37
CA SER A 41 0.49 48.08 28.03
C SER A 41 1.93 47.81 27.60
N PHE A 42 2.92 48.49 28.19
CA PHE A 42 4.33 48.09 28.11
C PHE A 42 4.90 47.88 29.52
N ALA A 43 4.61 46.71 30.11
CA ALA A 43 5.39 46.16 31.21
C ALA A 43 5.19 44.65 31.30
N GLY A 44 6.27 43.89 31.09
CA GLY A 44 6.39 42.49 31.53
C GLY A 44 6.27 41.43 30.43
N ALA A 45 7.30 41.32 29.59
CA ALA A 45 7.61 40.04 28.95
C ALA A 45 8.16 39.09 30.02
N ALA A 46 7.39 38.06 30.36
CA ALA A 46 7.88 36.86 31.01
C ALA A 46 7.60 35.69 30.05
N ASP A 47 8.67 34.98 29.72
CA ASP A 47 8.77 33.86 28.81
C ASP A 47 7.81 32.74 29.25
N LEU A 48 6.63 32.70 28.63
CA LEU A 48 5.66 31.62 28.73
C LEU A 48 5.56 31.04 27.33
N GLN A 49 6.26 29.93 27.09
CA GLN A 49 6.00 29.05 25.95
C GLN A 49 4.58 28.47 26.11
N ILE A 50 3.61 29.19 25.57
CA ILE A 50 2.25 28.69 25.39
C ILE A 50 2.35 27.70 24.22
N PRO A 51 1.92 26.44 24.36
CA PRO A 51 1.84 25.52 23.24
C PRO A 51 1.00 26.16 22.13
N GLU A 52 1.54 26.23 20.92
CA GLU A 52 0.83 26.73 19.74
C GLU A 52 -0.42 25.86 19.50
N LEU A 53 -1.56 26.33 19.98
CA LEU A 53 -2.86 25.81 19.57
C LEU A 53 -3.22 26.47 18.24
N GLY A 54 -2.99 25.74 17.16
CA GLY A 54 -3.47 26.10 15.83
C GLY A 54 -2.48 26.96 15.07
N ASP A 55 -1.38 26.35 14.64
CA ASP A 55 -0.62 26.86 13.52
C ASP A 55 -1.50 26.77 12.26
N SER A 56 -1.81 27.92 11.67
CA SER A 56 -2.48 28.03 10.36
C SER A 56 -1.65 27.49 9.19
N SER A 57 -0.41 27.03 9.44
CA SER A 57 0.42 26.29 8.49
C SER A 57 0.21 24.77 8.54
N ALA A 58 -0.39 24.24 9.62
CA ALA A 58 -0.88 22.87 9.64
C ALA A 58 -2.11 22.82 8.73
N GLY A 59 -1.98 22.13 7.60
CA GLY A 59 -3.06 21.89 6.66
C GLY A 59 -4.40 21.49 7.30
N LEU A 60 -5.51 21.56 6.54
CA LEU A 60 -6.87 21.27 7.03
C LEU A 60 -7.00 19.90 7.71
N ILE A 61 -6.06 18.99 7.46
CA ILE A 61 -5.96 17.67 8.08
C ILE A 61 -4.60 17.54 8.77
N SER A 62 -4.61 17.18 10.06
CA SER A 62 -3.37 16.87 10.80
C SER A 62 -2.80 15.49 10.40
N PRO A 63 -1.49 15.27 10.55
CA PRO A 63 -0.89 13.94 10.30
C PRO A 63 -1.51 12.80 11.12
N ALA A 64 -1.96 13.09 12.34
CA ALA A 64 -2.66 12.12 13.18
C ALA A 64 -4.02 11.71 12.57
N GLN A 65 -4.80 12.69 12.10
CA GLN A 65 -6.07 12.43 11.42
C GLN A 65 -5.87 11.69 10.10
N GLU A 66 -4.83 12.01 9.32
CA GLU A 66 -4.47 11.25 8.12
C GLU A 66 -4.15 9.80 8.42
N TYR A 67 -3.40 9.55 9.50
CA TYR A 67 -3.06 8.21 9.94
C TYR A 67 -4.32 7.42 10.33
N GLU A 68 -5.18 7.99 11.17
CA GLU A 68 -6.44 7.35 11.57
C GLU A 68 -7.36 7.04 10.38
N LEU A 69 -7.47 8.00 9.45
CA LEU A 69 -8.23 7.85 8.22
C LEU A 69 -7.70 6.68 7.37
N GLY A 70 -6.37 6.60 7.22
CA GLY A 70 -5.69 5.49 6.55
C GLY A 70 -6.01 4.14 7.19
N GLN A 71 -5.90 4.05 8.52
CA GLN A 71 -6.18 2.80 9.23
C GLN A 71 -7.63 2.32 9.05
N LYS A 72 -8.60 3.23 9.01
CA LYS A 72 -10.00 2.89 8.69
C LYS A 72 -10.15 2.40 7.26
N TRP A 73 -9.54 3.09 6.31
CA TRP A 73 -9.52 2.65 4.91
C TRP A 73 -8.92 1.25 4.75
N LEU A 74 -7.80 0.99 5.43
CA LEU A 74 -7.11 -0.30 5.40
C LEU A 74 -8.02 -1.44 5.87
N GLN A 75 -8.81 -1.20 6.91
CA GLN A 75 -9.77 -2.17 7.44
C GLN A 75 -10.87 -2.49 6.41
N VAL A 76 -11.45 -1.46 5.77
CA VAL A 76 -12.44 -1.67 4.69
C VAL A 76 -11.80 -2.42 3.52
N PHE A 77 -10.59 -2.03 3.14
CA PHE A 77 -9.88 -2.61 2.01
C PHE A 77 -9.60 -4.10 2.19
N ARG A 78 -9.01 -4.50 3.33
CA ARG A 78 -8.70 -5.90 3.63
C ARG A 78 -9.94 -6.79 3.74
N ALA A 79 -11.12 -6.22 4.05
CA ALA A 79 -12.37 -6.97 4.06
C ALA A 79 -12.83 -7.41 2.65
N GLN A 80 -12.32 -6.75 1.60
CA GLN A 80 -12.79 -6.93 0.22
C GLN A 80 -11.71 -7.45 -0.72
N VAL A 81 -10.44 -7.15 -0.46
CA VAL A 81 -9.35 -7.40 -1.39
C VAL A 81 -8.36 -8.41 -0.78
N PRO A 82 -8.17 -9.59 -1.42
CA PRO A 82 -7.19 -10.56 -0.96
C PRO A 82 -5.76 -10.07 -1.18
N THR A 83 -4.95 -10.21 -0.14
CA THR A 83 -3.48 -10.02 -0.19
C THR A 83 -2.78 -11.31 -0.60
N THR A 84 -1.50 -11.21 -0.96
CA THR A 84 -0.67 -12.38 -1.25
C THR A 84 -0.48 -13.25 -0.02
N SER A 85 -0.45 -14.56 -0.22
CA SER A 85 0.02 -15.53 0.77
C SER A 85 1.48 -15.91 0.57
N ASP A 86 2.16 -15.37 -0.45
CA ASP A 86 3.56 -15.69 -0.73
C ASP A 86 4.49 -14.83 0.15
N PRO A 87 5.22 -15.44 1.12
CA PRO A 87 6.02 -14.70 2.08
C PRO A 87 7.31 -14.11 1.46
N PHE A 88 7.77 -14.63 0.31
CA PHE A 88 8.94 -14.10 -0.39
C PHE A 88 8.59 -12.81 -1.13
N LEU A 89 7.46 -12.82 -1.85
CA LEU A 89 6.93 -11.61 -2.50
C LEU A 89 6.64 -10.52 -1.46
N GLN A 90 5.97 -10.86 -0.37
CA GLN A 90 5.67 -9.90 0.71
C GLN A 90 6.95 -9.30 1.30
N SER A 91 7.92 -10.13 1.71
CA SER A 91 9.16 -9.64 2.33
C SER A 91 9.97 -8.78 1.37
N TYR A 92 10.09 -9.21 0.11
CA TYR A 92 10.87 -8.51 -0.89
C TYR A 92 10.32 -7.10 -1.16
N VAL A 93 9.00 -6.96 -1.36
CA VAL A 93 8.36 -5.66 -1.56
C VAL A 93 8.45 -4.80 -0.29
N GLU A 94 8.28 -5.40 0.89
CA GLU A 94 8.43 -4.69 2.17
C GLU A 94 9.83 -4.10 2.35
N ASP A 95 10.86 -4.92 2.13
CA ASP A 95 12.25 -4.53 2.29
C ASP A 95 12.65 -3.46 1.27
N LEU A 96 12.17 -3.59 0.02
CA LEU A 96 12.41 -2.62 -1.03
C LEU A 96 11.78 -1.26 -0.72
N ILE A 97 10.52 -1.23 -0.31
CA ILE A 97 9.83 0.01 0.08
C ILE A 97 10.50 0.65 1.30
N ARG A 98 10.85 -0.13 2.33
CA ARG A 98 11.54 0.39 3.52
C ARG A 98 12.92 0.96 3.19
N ARG A 99 13.65 0.32 2.27
CA ARG A 99 14.92 0.84 1.75
C ARG A 99 14.69 2.17 1.05
N LEU A 100 13.78 2.25 0.08
CA LEU A 100 13.48 3.48 -0.66
C LEU A 100 13.03 4.61 0.27
N ALA A 101 12.16 4.32 1.24
CA ALA A 101 11.69 5.27 2.24
C ALA A 101 12.80 5.84 3.13
N THR A 102 13.95 5.15 3.25
CA THR A 102 15.11 5.68 3.98
C THR A 102 15.78 6.83 3.24
N TYR A 103 15.71 6.83 1.91
CA TYR A 103 16.31 7.83 1.01
C TYR A 103 15.33 8.90 0.51
N SER A 104 14.04 8.75 0.82
CA SER A 104 13.00 9.70 0.43
C SER A 104 12.82 10.82 1.46
N GLU A 105 11.96 11.77 1.12
CA GLU A 105 11.53 12.87 1.99
C GLU A 105 10.34 12.49 2.89
N LEU A 106 10.09 11.19 3.09
CA LEU A 106 8.99 10.72 3.92
C LEU A 106 9.29 10.87 5.41
N ASP A 107 8.56 11.78 6.07
CA ASP A 107 8.67 12.05 7.50
C ASP A 107 8.10 10.92 8.37
N ASP A 108 6.82 10.57 8.16
CA ASP A 108 6.16 9.49 8.90
C ASP A 108 6.39 8.14 8.22
N ARG A 109 7.29 7.34 8.79
CA ARG A 109 7.69 6.03 8.26
C ARG A 109 6.87 4.87 8.84
N ARG A 110 5.73 5.13 9.47
CA ARG A 110 4.77 4.09 9.87
C ARG A 110 4.06 3.52 8.64
N LEU A 111 4.78 2.69 7.89
CA LEU A 111 4.32 2.12 6.63
C LEU A 111 3.53 0.82 6.83
N GLU A 112 2.39 0.74 6.14
CA GLU A 112 1.59 -0.47 5.96
C GLU A 112 1.67 -0.89 4.49
N ILE A 113 2.21 -2.08 4.23
CA ILE A 113 2.55 -2.52 2.87
C ILE A 113 1.66 -3.69 2.50
N LEU A 114 0.92 -3.54 1.41
CA LEU A 114 -0.01 -4.54 0.89
C LEU A 114 0.49 -5.04 -0.46
N VAL A 115 0.84 -6.32 -0.54
CA VAL A 115 1.03 -6.99 -1.83
C VAL A 115 -0.28 -7.68 -2.19
N ILE A 116 -0.91 -7.21 -3.25
CA ILE A 116 -2.26 -7.57 -3.65
C ILE A 116 -2.19 -8.59 -4.78
N HIS A 117 -2.87 -9.73 -4.60
CA HIS A 117 -2.91 -10.78 -5.62
C HIS A 117 -3.84 -10.36 -6.77
N ASN A 118 -3.30 -9.60 -7.72
CA ASN A 118 -4.04 -9.10 -8.86
C ASN A 118 -3.11 -8.99 -10.09
N PRO A 119 -3.47 -9.57 -11.25
CA PRO A 119 -2.62 -9.57 -12.44
C PRO A 119 -2.55 -8.21 -13.15
N THR A 120 -3.32 -7.21 -12.74
CA THR A 120 -3.28 -5.88 -13.35
C THR A 120 -2.04 -5.08 -12.92
N LEU A 121 -1.54 -4.22 -13.81
CA LEU A 121 -0.53 -3.22 -13.46
C LEU A 121 -1.17 -2.15 -12.56
N ASN A 122 -0.84 -2.20 -11.27
CA ASN A 122 -1.23 -1.17 -10.32
C ASN A 122 -0.29 -1.07 -9.12
N ALA A 123 -0.17 0.14 -8.61
CA ALA A 123 0.39 0.48 -7.31
C ALA A 123 -0.28 1.78 -6.85
N PHE A 124 -0.36 2.00 -5.54
CA PHE A 124 -0.97 3.21 -5.01
C PHE A 124 -0.45 3.50 -3.62
N ALA A 125 -0.53 4.77 -3.24
CA ALA A 125 -0.40 5.21 -1.87
C ALA A 125 -1.63 5.99 -1.39
N VAL A 126 -2.05 5.72 -0.17
CA VAL A 126 -3.16 6.42 0.51
C VAL A 126 -2.70 6.94 1.88
N PRO A 127 -3.43 7.90 2.50
CA PRO A 127 -3.04 8.47 3.78
C PRO A 127 -2.71 7.44 4.85
N GLY A 128 -1.86 7.83 5.80
CA GLY A 128 -1.46 6.96 6.91
C GLY A 128 -0.38 5.94 6.57
N GLY A 129 0.42 6.21 5.54
CA GLY A 129 1.59 5.40 5.19
C GLY A 129 1.24 4.07 4.50
N ILE A 130 0.05 3.95 3.91
CA ILE A 130 -0.38 2.71 3.28
C ILE A 130 0.04 2.72 1.82
N ILE A 131 0.80 1.70 1.42
CA ILE A 131 1.24 1.47 0.05
C ILE A 131 0.73 0.10 -0.39
N GLY A 132 -0.01 0.06 -1.50
CA GLY A 132 -0.45 -1.18 -2.12
C GLY A 132 0.23 -1.41 -3.46
N VAL A 133 0.59 -2.65 -3.74
CA VAL A 133 1.26 -3.07 -4.97
C VAL A 133 0.57 -4.31 -5.50
N HIS A 134 0.11 -4.28 -6.76
CA HIS A 134 -0.41 -5.47 -7.41
C HIS A 134 0.74 -6.36 -7.88
N THR A 135 0.60 -7.68 -7.70
CA THR A 135 1.57 -8.66 -8.21
C THR A 135 1.76 -8.59 -9.74
N GLY A 136 0.75 -8.10 -10.46
CA GLY A 136 0.83 -7.84 -11.90
C GLY A 136 1.85 -6.78 -12.30
N LEU A 137 2.28 -5.89 -11.38
CA LEU A 137 3.29 -4.87 -11.67
C LEU A 137 4.64 -5.49 -12.11
N PHE A 138 5.03 -6.61 -11.51
CA PHE A 138 6.26 -7.34 -11.84
C PHE A 138 6.37 -7.73 -13.33
N ARG A 139 5.23 -7.94 -14.01
CA ARG A 139 5.20 -8.28 -15.45
C ARG A 139 5.67 -7.13 -16.35
N TYR A 140 5.58 -5.89 -15.88
CA TYR A 140 5.85 -4.70 -16.69
C TYR A 140 7.16 -4.01 -16.35
N ALA A 141 7.81 -4.45 -15.27
CA ALA A 141 9.11 -3.97 -14.85
C ALA A 141 10.16 -5.03 -15.17
N ASP A 142 11.04 -4.72 -16.11
CA ASP A 142 12.11 -5.61 -16.57
C ASP A 142 13.21 -5.74 -15.51
N THR A 143 13.47 -4.68 -14.74
CA THR A 143 14.49 -4.65 -13.68
C THR A 143 13.93 -4.20 -12.33
N GLU A 144 14.67 -4.46 -11.24
CA GLU A 144 14.32 -4.01 -9.89
C GLU A 144 14.20 -2.49 -9.84
N GLU A 145 15.05 -1.75 -10.57
CA GLU A 145 15.06 -0.29 -10.60
C GLU A 145 13.80 0.26 -11.27
N GLN A 146 13.31 -0.39 -12.33
CA GLN A 146 12.05 -0.01 -12.98
C GLN A 146 10.87 -0.24 -12.03
N PHE A 147 10.83 -1.38 -11.34
CA PHE A 147 9.82 -1.66 -10.31
C PHE A 147 9.90 -0.64 -9.16
N SER A 148 11.11 -0.39 -8.67
CA SER A 148 11.41 0.58 -7.62
C SER A 148 10.99 2.00 -8.01
N SER A 149 11.05 2.36 -9.30
CA SER A 149 10.65 3.68 -9.76
C SER A 149 9.18 3.98 -9.50
N VAL A 150 8.32 2.97 -9.64
CA VAL A 150 6.89 3.07 -9.30
C VAL A 150 6.73 3.21 -7.78
N LEU A 151 7.47 2.42 -6.99
CA LEU A 151 7.39 2.52 -5.53
C LEU A 151 7.90 3.87 -5.01
N ALA A 152 8.98 4.39 -5.58
CA ALA A 152 9.54 5.69 -5.23
C ALA A 152 8.58 6.83 -5.59
N HIS A 153 7.86 6.71 -6.72
CA HIS A 153 6.78 7.61 -7.11
C HIS A 153 5.64 7.59 -6.07
N GLU A 154 5.19 6.41 -5.65
CA GLU A 154 4.16 6.27 -4.60
C GLU A 154 4.61 6.82 -3.24
N ILE A 155 5.88 6.60 -2.87
CA ILE A 155 6.47 7.19 -1.66
C ILE A 155 6.49 8.73 -1.77
N ALA A 156 6.77 9.28 -2.95
CA ALA A 156 6.74 10.72 -3.18
C ALA A 156 5.32 11.32 -3.00
N HIS A 157 4.27 10.59 -3.42
CA HIS A 157 2.89 10.98 -3.13
C HIS A 157 2.61 11.09 -1.62
N LEU A 158 3.16 10.18 -0.82
CA LEU A 158 3.03 10.21 0.64
C LEU A 158 3.84 11.33 1.28
N SER A 159 5.12 11.47 0.92
CA SER A 159 5.99 12.50 1.49
C SER A 159 5.44 13.89 1.24
N GLN A 160 4.88 14.11 0.06
CA GLN A 160 4.30 15.39 -0.33
C GLN A 160 2.82 15.53 0.05
N ARG A 161 2.27 14.58 0.80
CA ARG A 161 0.89 14.59 1.30
C ARG A 161 -0.12 14.96 0.20
N HIS A 162 0.04 14.39 -1.00
CA HIS A 162 -0.75 14.73 -2.20
C HIS A 162 -2.27 14.55 -1.98
N TYR A 163 -2.66 13.58 -1.16
CA TYR A 163 -4.06 13.41 -0.77
C TYR A 163 -4.57 14.61 0.06
N ALA A 164 -3.84 15.00 1.10
CA ALA A 164 -4.22 16.10 1.99
C ALA A 164 -4.35 17.42 1.23
N ARG A 165 -3.35 17.72 0.41
CA ARG A 165 -3.33 18.91 -0.45
C ARG A 165 -4.49 18.90 -1.45
N ARG A 166 -4.89 17.72 -1.96
CA ARG A 166 -6.07 17.58 -2.85
C ARG A 166 -7.38 17.85 -2.12
N VAL A 167 -7.52 17.40 -0.87
CA VAL A 167 -8.71 17.69 -0.06
C VAL A 167 -8.77 19.18 0.29
N GLU A 168 -7.63 19.79 0.64
CA GLU A 168 -7.53 21.22 0.91
C GLU A 168 -7.91 22.08 -0.30
N GLN A 169 -7.40 21.70 -1.48
CA GLN A 169 -7.64 22.42 -2.72
C GLN A 169 -9.11 22.45 -3.17
N GLN A 170 -9.94 21.50 -2.70
CA GLN A 170 -11.37 21.46 -3.00
C GLN A 170 -12.23 22.39 -2.12
N GLU A 171 -11.63 23.30 -1.33
CA GLU A 171 -12.25 24.33 -0.47
C GLU A 171 -13.66 24.02 0.10
N LYS A 172 -13.70 23.78 1.42
CA LYS A 172 -14.86 23.56 2.29
C LYS A 172 -15.67 22.28 2.02
N SER A 173 -15.24 21.15 2.58
CA SER A 173 -16.15 20.01 2.85
C SER A 173 -15.61 19.09 3.94
N SER A 174 -16.52 18.65 4.80
CA SER A 174 -16.34 17.84 6.02
C SER A 174 -15.88 16.40 5.73
N ALA A 175 -15.58 15.66 6.81
CA ALA A 175 -15.22 14.23 6.80
C ALA A 175 -15.97 13.30 5.80
N PRO A 176 -17.27 13.51 5.47
CA PRO A 176 -17.96 12.71 4.46
C PRO A 176 -17.34 12.74 3.06
N MET A 177 -16.74 13.86 2.62
CA MET A 177 -16.10 13.93 1.30
C MET A 177 -14.80 13.11 1.25
N MET A 178 -14.04 13.10 2.37
CA MET A 178 -12.84 12.27 2.50
C MET A 178 -13.17 10.78 2.43
N ALA A 179 -14.23 10.37 3.15
CA ALA A 179 -14.74 9.00 3.10
C ALA A 179 -15.20 8.60 1.69
N ALA A 180 -15.94 9.47 1.00
CA ALA A 180 -16.39 9.24 -0.37
C ALA A 180 -15.20 9.09 -1.35
N MET A 181 -14.16 9.90 -1.20
CA MET A 181 -12.96 9.80 -2.04
C MET A 181 -12.21 8.48 -1.81
N LEU A 182 -12.07 8.04 -0.57
CA LEU A 182 -11.44 6.76 -0.23
C LEU A 182 -12.26 5.56 -0.72
N ALA A 183 -13.58 5.63 -0.64
CA ALA A 183 -14.48 4.64 -1.23
C ALA A 183 -14.34 4.59 -2.76
N SER A 184 -14.12 5.73 -3.42
CA SER A 184 -13.91 5.78 -4.88
C SER A 184 -12.65 5.05 -5.33
N ILE A 185 -11.59 5.05 -4.51
CA ILE A 185 -10.35 4.30 -4.78
C ILE A 185 -10.64 2.79 -4.74
N ILE A 186 -11.35 2.31 -3.72
CA ILE A 186 -11.72 0.89 -3.58
C ILE A 186 -12.59 0.45 -4.77
N LEU A 187 -13.60 1.24 -5.14
CA LEU A 187 -14.51 0.91 -6.25
C LEU A 187 -13.81 0.96 -7.61
N GLY A 188 -12.93 1.96 -7.83
CA GLY A 188 -12.12 2.08 -9.04
C GLY A 188 -11.18 0.90 -9.28
N MET A 189 -10.71 0.28 -8.19
CA MET A 189 -9.82 -0.89 -8.21
C MET A 189 -10.53 -2.24 -8.29
N THR A 190 -11.82 -2.32 -7.94
CA THR A 190 -12.53 -3.61 -7.81
C THR A 190 -13.67 -3.82 -8.80
N ALA A 191 -14.38 -2.75 -9.20
CA ALA A 191 -15.64 -2.88 -9.95
C ALA A 191 -15.61 -2.32 -11.38
N GLY A 192 -14.53 -1.66 -11.81
CA GLY A 192 -14.50 -0.97 -13.09
C GLY A 192 -15.38 0.29 -13.13
N THR A 193 -15.21 1.09 -14.20
CA THR A 193 -15.41 2.55 -14.24
C THR A 193 -16.84 3.04 -14.45
N ASP A 194 -17.80 2.17 -14.75
CA ASP A 194 -19.14 2.62 -15.19
C ASP A 194 -19.99 3.18 -14.02
N ALA A 195 -19.66 2.83 -12.78
CA ALA A 195 -20.36 3.32 -11.59
C ALA A 195 -19.82 4.67 -11.07
N GLY A 196 -18.56 5.03 -11.34
CA GLY A 196 -17.93 6.24 -10.80
C GLY A 196 -18.26 7.53 -11.56
N LEU A 197 -18.57 7.43 -12.85
CA LEU A 197 -18.75 8.59 -13.73
C LEU A 197 -20.16 9.23 -13.65
N ALA A 198 -21.17 8.50 -13.18
CA ALA A 198 -22.54 9.03 -13.09
C ALA A 198 -22.73 10.12 -12.01
N ALA A 199 -21.88 10.12 -10.98
CA ALA A 199 -21.93 11.07 -9.87
C ALA A 199 -21.36 12.47 -10.21
N LEU A 200 -20.73 12.65 -11.38
CA LEU A 200 -19.96 13.86 -11.75
C LEU A 200 -20.72 14.85 -12.66
N SER A 201 -22.01 14.63 -12.90
CA SER A 201 -22.80 15.36 -13.90
C SER A 201 -23.14 16.83 -13.55
N ALA A 202 -22.56 17.40 -12.49
CA ALA A 202 -22.74 18.79 -12.08
C ALA A 202 -21.42 19.58 -11.88
N VAL A 203 -20.32 19.15 -12.50
CA VAL A 203 -19.01 19.85 -12.37
C VAL A 203 -18.84 20.88 -13.48
N ASN A 204 -18.62 22.14 -13.10
CA ASN A 204 -18.27 23.23 -14.03
C ASN A 204 -16.97 22.88 -14.78
N ALA A 205 -16.92 23.11 -16.10
CA ALA A 205 -15.76 22.79 -16.94
C ALA A 205 -14.44 23.41 -16.42
N GLY A 206 -14.49 24.64 -15.89
CA GLY A 206 -13.31 25.29 -15.29
C GLY A 206 -12.83 24.65 -13.98
N ALA A 207 -13.74 24.06 -13.19
CA ALA A 207 -13.38 23.32 -11.98
C ALA A 207 -12.72 21.99 -12.33
N LEU A 208 -13.21 21.30 -13.37
CA LEU A 208 -12.59 20.09 -13.91
C LEU A 208 -11.19 20.40 -14.48
N GLU A 209 -11.05 21.47 -15.26
CA GLU A 209 -9.74 21.88 -15.80
C GLU A 209 -8.73 22.22 -14.69
N ALA A 210 -9.16 22.93 -13.64
CA ALA A 210 -8.34 23.23 -12.47
C ALA A 210 -7.89 21.95 -11.74
N GLN A 211 -8.80 20.99 -11.54
CA GLN A 211 -8.49 19.70 -10.93
C GLN A 211 -7.48 18.89 -11.78
N LEU A 212 -7.66 18.87 -13.11
CA LEU A 212 -6.74 18.19 -14.02
C LEU A 212 -5.35 18.84 -14.03
N ARG A 213 -5.26 20.18 -13.99
CA ARG A 213 -3.99 20.89 -13.86
C ARG A 213 -3.28 20.57 -12.54
N PHE A 214 -4.01 20.62 -11.43
CA PHE A 214 -3.48 20.29 -10.11
C PHE A 214 -2.96 18.86 -10.05
N SER A 215 -3.71 17.90 -10.61
CA SER A 215 -3.27 16.51 -10.73
C SER A 215 -1.94 16.40 -11.50
N ARG A 216 -1.82 17.07 -12.65
CA ARG A 216 -0.56 17.07 -13.44
C ARG A 216 0.63 17.65 -12.67
N GLN A 217 0.43 18.70 -11.88
CA GLN A 217 1.49 19.28 -11.05
C GLN A 217 1.98 18.28 -9.98
N MET A 218 1.05 17.57 -9.34
CA MET A 218 1.37 16.53 -8.35
C MET A 218 2.14 15.36 -8.99
N GLU A 219 1.76 14.93 -10.20
CA GLU A 219 2.51 13.89 -10.91
C GLU A 219 3.94 14.34 -11.27
N GLN A 220 4.12 15.58 -11.73
CA GLN A 220 5.45 16.12 -12.03
C GLN A 220 6.34 16.22 -10.78
N GLU A 221 5.74 16.60 -9.65
CA GLU A 221 6.43 16.66 -8.36
C GLU A 221 6.81 15.27 -7.86
N ALA A 222 5.90 14.30 -7.95
CA ALA A 222 6.15 12.91 -7.60
C ALA A 222 7.21 12.25 -8.51
N ASP A 223 7.18 12.51 -9.81
CA ASP A 223 8.19 12.03 -10.78
C ASP A 223 9.58 12.55 -10.38
N ARG A 224 9.69 13.85 -10.06
CA ARG A 224 10.96 14.47 -9.67
C ARG A 224 11.50 13.88 -8.37
N LEU A 225 10.69 13.86 -7.31
CA LEU A 225 11.13 13.40 -5.98
C LEU A 225 11.31 11.88 -5.92
N GLY A 226 10.51 11.14 -6.68
CA GLY A 226 10.68 9.69 -6.86
C GLY A 226 12.02 9.38 -7.54
N MET A 227 12.37 10.11 -8.61
CA MET A 227 13.68 9.97 -9.26
C MET A 227 14.83 10.34 -8.32
N GLU A 228 14.71 11.43 -7.56
CA GLU A 228 15.72 11.79 -6.57
C GLU A 228 15.89 10.69 -5.51
N THR A 229 14.80 10.07 -5.06
CA THR A 229 14.82 8.94 -4.13
C THR A 229 15.55 7.73 -4.74
N LEU A 230 15.26 7.39 -6.00
CA LEU A 230 15.96 6.32 -6.72
C LEU A 230 17.47 6.57 -6.77
N VAL A 231 17.87 7.77 -7.20
CA VAL A 231 19.28 8.15 -7.32
C VAL A 231 19.97 8.10 -5.96
N ARG A 232 19.35 8.67 -4.92
CA ARG A 232 19.88 8.63 -3.54
C ARG A 232 20.03 7.20 -3.01
N SER A 233 19.18 6.28 -3.47
CA SER A 233 19.25 4.85 -3.12
C SER A 233 20.27 4.02 -3.94
N GLY A 234 20.95 4.68 -4.89
CA GLY A 234 21.98 4.09 -5.76
C GLY A 234 21.44 3.42 -7.03
N MET A 235 20.20 3.69 -7.43
CA MET A 235 19.56 3.07 -8.60
C MET A 235 19.70 3.91 -9.88
N ASP A 236 19.51 3.30 -11.05
CA ASP A 236 19.61 3.97 -12.35
C ASP A 236 18.52 5.07 -12.49
N PRO A 237 18.89 6.36 -12.68
CA PRO A 237 17.92 7.43 -12.92
C PRO A 237 17.05 7.20 -14.17
N TYR A 238 17.51 6.44 -15.17
CA TYR A 238 16.73 6.17 -16.39
C TYR A 238 15.59 5.17 -16.17
N ALA A 239 15.63 4.40 -15.09
CA ALA A 239 14.66 3.33 -14.82
C ALA A 239 13.22 3.83 -14.76
N MET A 240 12.99 5.05 -14.26
CA MET A 240 11.65 5.67 -14.26
C MET A 240 11.15 5.93 -15.69
N SER A 241 12.01 6.47 -16.56
CA SER A 241 11.63 6.74 -17.94
C SER A 241 11.38 5.47 -18.74
N ASP A 242 12.17 4.42 -18.50
CA ASP A 242 12.02 3.12 -19.15
C ASP A 242 10.75 2.42 -18.67
N MET A 243 10.43 2.50 -17.37
CA MET A 243 9.18 2.00 -16.82
C MET A 243 7.96 2.71 -17.43
N PHE A 244 8.00 4.04 -17.59
CA PHE A 244 6.94 4.77 -18.27
C PHE A 244 6.79 4.36 -19.74
N GLU A 245 7.88 4.06 -20.44
CA GLU A 245 7.79 3.49 -21.79
C GLU A 245 7.11 2.12 -21.78
N ASN A 246 7.45 1.24 -20.84
CA ASN A 246 6.81 -0.06 -20.71
C ASN A 246 5.30 0.07 -20.48
N MET A 247 4.89 0.99 -19.59
CA MET A 247 3.48 1.31 -19.36
C MET A 247 2.77 1.87 -20.61
N LEU A 248 3.44 2.77 -21.34
CA LEU A 248 2.89 3.36 -22.57
C LEU A 248 2.76 2.32 -23.69
N ARG A 249 3.71 1.40 -23.81
CA ARG A 249 3.62 0.27 -24.75
C ARG A 249 2.47 -0.64 -24.36
N ALA A 250 2.34 -1.00 -23.08
CA ALA A 250 1.25 -1.84 -22.59
C ALA A 250 -0.14 -1.23 -22.88
N SER A 251 -0.30 0.09 -22.71
CA SER A 251 -1.58 0.76 -22.93
C SER A 251 -2.03 0.80 -24.40
N ARG A 252 -1.08 0.80 -25.35
CA ARG A 252 -1.36 0.81 -26.80
C ARG A 252 -2.06 -0.46 -27.28
N PHE A 253 -1.81 -1.59 -26.63
CA PHE A 253 -2.33 -2.90 -27.05
C PHE A 253 -3.58 -3.35 -26.28
N THR A 254 -4.11 -2.50 -25.40
CA THR A 254 -5.26 -2.82 -24.54
C THR A 254 -6.42 -1.87 -24.79
N ARG A 255 -7.65 -2.40 -24.92
CA ARG A 255 -8.87 -1.59 -25.07
C ARG A 255 -9.19 -0.73 -23.84
N LYS A 256 -8.77 -1.18 -22.66
CA LYS A 256 -8.89 -0.45 -21.39
C LYS A 256 -7.47 -0.27 -20.84
N PRO A 257 -7.02 0.97 -20.60
CA PRO A 257 -5.71 1.21 -20.03
C PRO A 257 -5.62 0.58 -18.62
N PRO A 258 -4.42 0.16 -18.18
CA PRO A 258 -4.20 -0.30 -16.81
C PRO A 258 -4.73 0.68 -15.76
N GLU A 259 -5.15 0.14 -14.61
CA GLU A 259 -5.75 0.94 -13.53
C GLU A 259 -4.82 2.03 -13.01
N PHE A 260 -3.52 1.73 -12.90
CA PHE A 260 -2.50 2.72 -12.57
C PHE A 260 -2.57 3.97 -13.46
N LEU A 261 -2.79 3.78 -14.77
CA LEU A 261 -2.83 4.88 -15.74
C LEU A 261 -4.11 5.71 -15.68
N MET A 262 -5.13 5.22 -14.96
CA MET A 262 -6.35 5.99 -14.71
C MET A 262 -6.14 7.02 -13.61
N THR A 263 -5.33 6.70 -12.59
CA THR A 263 -4.98 7.62 -11.49
C THR A 263 -3.70 8.40 -11.76
N HIS A 264 -2.75 7.79 -12.47
CA HIS A 264 -1.44 8.34 -12.85
C HIS A 264 -1.26 8.27 -14.38
N PRO A 265 -1.90 9.16 -15.17
CA PRO A 265 -1.77 9.13 -16.62
C PRO A 265 -0.30 9.30 -17.06
N VAL A 266 0.24 8.27 -17.71
CA VAL A 266 1.56 8.33 -18.36
C VAL A 266 1.38 8.88 -19.77
N THR A 267 2.16 9.91 -20.11
CA THR A 267 2.12 10.59 -21.41
C THR A 267 3.52 10.62 -22.02
N GLU A 268 3.62 10.78 -23.35
CA GLU A 268 4.91 10.98 -24.03
C GLU A 268 5.68 12.19 -23.47
N SER A 269 4.96 13.19 -22.96
CA SER A 269 5.54 14.33 -22.27
C SER A 269 6.21 13.92 -20.94
N ARG A 270 5.57 13.08 -20.11
CA ARG A 270 6.19 12.56 -18.87
C ARG A 270 7.39 11.66 -19.15
N VAL A 271 7.32 10.82 -20.19
CA VAL A 271 8.46 9.99 -20.62
C VAL A 271 9.66 10.87 -20.98
N SER A 272 9.45 11.89 -21.82
CA SER A 272 10.53 12.77 -22.27
C SER A 272 11.07 13.65 -21.13
N ASP A 273 10.20 14.18 -20.27
CA ASP A 273 10.58 14.98 -19.10
C ASP A 273 11.37 14.17 -18.06
N SER A 274 10.94 12.94 -17.76
CA SER A 274 11.69 12.00 -16.91
C SER A 274 13.07 11.69 -17.52
N ARG A 275 13.14 11.39 -18.81
CA ARG A 275 14.42 11.15 -19.51
C ARG A 275 15.34 12.37 -19.51
N LEU A 276 14.81 13.57 -19.66
CA LEU A 276 15.59 14.82 -19.60
C LEU A 276 16.13 15.07 -18.18
N ARG A 277 15.35 14.80 -17.13
CA ARG A 277 15.84 14.86 -15.75
C ARG A 277 16.93 13.83 -15.46
N ALA A 278 16.77 12.61 -15.95
CA ALA A 278 17.74 11.54 -15.75
C ALA A 278 19.15 11.92 -16.25
N GLN A 279 19.25 12.75 -17.30
CA GLN A 279 20.53 13.26 -17.84
C GLN A 279 21.31 14.14 -16.86
N GLN A 280 20.68 14.66 -15.81
CA GLN A 280 21.33 15.47 -14.78
C GLN A 280 22.10 14.60 -13.76
N PHE A 281 21.89 13.29 -13.80
CA PHE A 281 22.49 12.33 -12.89
C PHE A 281 23.46 11.42 -13.63
N ASN A 282 24.47 10.92 -12.91
CA ASN A 282 25.31 9.86 -13.45
C ASN A 282 24.48 8.59 -13.59
N ARG A 283 24.61 7.93 -14.74
CA ARG A 283 23.98 6.62 -14.92
C ARG A 283 24.62 5.61 -13.96
N GLY A 284 23.81 5.06 -13.05
CA GLY A 284 24.23 3.96 -12.21
C GLY A 284 24.50 2.70 -13.05
N LEU A 285 25.29 1.77 -12.53
CA LEU A 285 25.36 0.44 -13.11
C LEU A 285 24.04 -0.28 -12.79
N THR A 286 23.27 -0.63 -13.82
CA THR A 286 22.14 -1.55 -13.70
C THR A 286 22.71 -2.96 -13.63
N GLU A 287 22.63 -3.60 -12.46
CA GLU A 287 22.94 -5.03 -12.35
C GLU A 287 21.62 -5.81 -12.28
N ALA A 288 21.46 -6.77 -13.18
CA ALA A 288 20.36 -7.72 -13.09
C ALA A 288 20.46 -8.46 -11.75
N LYS A 289 19.48 -8.25 -10.87
CA LYS A 289 19.43 -8.89 -9.57
C LYS A 289 18.65 -10.18 -9.68
N LEU A 290 19.34 -11.31 -9.52
CA LEU A 290 18.73 -12.63 -9.56
C LEU A 290 17.54 -12.74 -8.60
N ASP A 291 17.62 -12.14 -7.40
CA ASP A 291 16.52 -12.13 -6.44
C ASP A 291 15.26 -11.42 -6.99
N TYR A 292 15.41 -10.31 -7.71
CA TYR A 292 14.28 -9.64 -8.36
C TYR A 292 13.64 -10.54 -9.41
N GLU A 293 14.45 -11.15 -10.26
CA GLU A 293 13.95 -12.06 -11.28
C GLU A 293 13.23 -13.27 -10.66
N MET A 294 13.76 -13.86 -9.58
CA MET A 294 13.12 -14.95 -8.86
C MET A 294 11.78 -14.54 -8.23
N VAL A 295 11.67 -13.31 -7.72
CA VAL A 295 10.40 -12.78 -7.20
C VAL A 295 9.41 -12.52 -8.34
N LYS A 296 9.89 -11.97 -9.47
CA LYS A 296 9.10 -11.76 -10.69
C LYS A 296 8.54 -13.09 -11.23
N VAL A 297 9.35 -14.15 -11.23
CA VAL A 297 8.92 -15.53 -11.55
C VAL A 297 7.78 -16.00 -10.64
N ARG A 298 7.92 -15.81 -9.32
CA ARG A 298 6.87 -16.20 -8.36
C ARG A 298 5.57 -15.43 -8.62
N ALA A 299 5.67 -14.11 -8.85
CA ALA A 299 4.51 -13.28 -9.19
C ALA A 299 3.82 -13.73 -10.48
N GLN A 300 4.59 -14.10 -11.51
CA GLN A 300 4.03 -14.64 -12.76
C GLN A 300 3.31 -15.96 -12.53
N LEU A 301 3.95 -16.93 -11.85
CA LEU A 301 3.35 -18.23 -11.55
C LEU A 301 2.06 -18.14 -10.72
N MET A 302 1.95 -17.16 -9.82
CA MET A 302 0.72 -16.91 -9.05
C MET A 302 -0.51 -16.58 -9.91
N HIS A 303 -0.32 -16.15 -11.15
CA HIS A 303 -1.40 -15.83 -12.08
C HIS A 303 -1.68 -16.94 -13.09
N GLU A 304 -0.84 -17.98 -13.13
CA GLU A 304 -1.00 -19.11 -14.03
C GLU A 304 -2.01 -20.11 -13.48
N LYS A 305 -3.19 -20.17 -14.11
CA LYS A 305 -4.26 -21.10 -13.70
C LYS A 305 -4.02 -22.53 -14.21
N ASN A 306 -3.26 -22.68 -15.29
CA ASN A 306 -3.00 -23.97 -15.92
C ASN A 306 -1.55 -24.39 -15.62
N ARG A 307 -1.41 -25.42 -14.80
CA ARG A 307 -0.11 -25.97 -14.35
C ARG A 307 0.76 -26.43 -15.52
N SER A 308 0.17 -27.06 -16.54
CA SER A 308 0.91 -27.51 -17.73
C SER A 308 1.32 -26.34 -18.63
N ALA A 309 0.49 -25.29 -18.71
CA ALA A 309 0.85 -24.08 -19.44
C ALA A 309 2.01 -23.34 -18.76
N ALA A 310 2.04 -23.29 -17.43
CA ALA A 310 3.15 -22.69 -16.67
C ALA A 310 4.51 -23.34 -16.99
N ILE A 311 4.54 -24.67 -17.15
CA ILE A 311 5.75 -25.39 -17.58
C ILE A 311 6.18 -24.94 -18.98
N GLN A 312 5.24 -24.84 -19.92
CA GLN A 312 5.57 -24.45 -21.28
C GLN A 312 6.08 -23.00 -21.35
N ILE A 313 5.48 -22.08 -20.58
CA ILE A 313 5.93 -20.70 -20.45
C ILE A 313 7.41 -20.68 -20.07
N PHE A 314 7.82 -21.34 -18.99
CA PHE A 314 9.22 -21.28 -18.56
C PHE A 314 10.18 -22.08 -19.44
N ARG A 315 9.70 -23.09 -20.19
CA ARG A 315 10.49 -23.71 -21.28
C ARG A 315 10.72 -22.75 -22.46
N ASP A 316 9.77 -21.85 -22.71
CA ASP A 316 9.92 -20.81 -23.71
C ASP A 316 10.85 -19.69 -23.21
N GLU A 317 10.74 -19.30 -21.93
CA GLU A 317 11.62 -18.30 -21.30
C GLU A 317 13.09 -18.72 -21.29
N LEU A 318 13.40 -20.01 -21.15
CA LEU A 318 14.77 -20.53 -21.31
C LEU A 318 15.38 -20.32 -22.70
N ARG A 319 14.55 -19.96 -23.69
CA ARG A 319 14.96 -19.61 -25.06
C ARG A 319 14.74 -18.13 -25.37
N GLY A 320 14.14 -17.41 -24.43
CA GLY A 320 13.81 -15.99 -24.51
C GLY A 320 14.88 -15.11 -23.89
N ASN A 321 14.55 -13.84 -23.68
CA ASN A 321 15.44 -12.84 -23.08
C ASN A 321 14.79 -12.09 -21.90
N ASP A 322 13.58 -12.48 -21.47
CA ASP A 322 12.85 -11.76 -20.41
C ASP A 322 13.34 -12.11 -18.99
N TYR A 323 14.11 -13.19 -18.88
CA TYR A 323 14.73 -13.71 -17.67
C TYR A 323 16.15 -14.21 -17.96
N SER A 324 17.03 -14.15 -16.96
CA SER A 324 18.25 -14.95 -16.96
C SER A 324 17.95 -16.46 -17.01
N ASP A 325 18.86 -17.24 -17.58
CA ASP A 325 18.76 -18.71 -17.62
C ASP A 325 18.51 -19.32 -16.23
N THR A 326 19.14 -18.76 -15.20
CA THR A 326 18.97 -19.15 -13.79
C THR A 326 17.54 -18.89 -13.31
N ALA A 327 16.99 -17.70 -13.56
CA ALA A 327 15.63 -17.36 -13.14
C ALA A 327 14.57 -18.15 -13.93
N ALA A 328 14.74 -18.31 -15.25
CA ALA A 328 13.87 -19.13 -16.08
C ALA A 328 13.90 -20.61 -15.65
N SER A 329 15.08 -21.15 -15.33
CA SER A 329 15.22 -22.52 -14.80
C SER A 329 14.53 -22.67 -13.44
N TYR A 330 14.67 -21.69 -12.56
CA TYR A 330 13.96 -21.66 -11.28
C TYR A 330 12.43 -21.64 -11.49
N GLY A 331 11.92 -20.82 -12.41
CA GLY A 331 10.50 -20.80 -12.75
C GLY A 331 9.99 -22.12 -13.33
N LEU A 332 10.78 -22.76 -14.20
CA LEU A 332 10.46 -24.09 -14.73
C LEU A 332 10.37 -25.12 -13.61
N ALA A 333 11.33 -25.13 -12.68
CA ALA A 333 11.31 -26.03 -11.55
C ALA A 333 10.07 -25.81 -10.66
N LEU A 334 9.72 -24.58 -10.32
CA LEU A 334 8.51 -24.29 -9.55
C LEU A 334 7.24 -24.74 -10.29
N ALA A 335 7.17 -24.52 -11.61
CA ALA A 335 6.06 -24.99 -12.42
C ALA A 335 5.93 -26.53 -12.42
N LEU A 336 7.05 -27.24 -12.50
CA LEU A 336 7.11 -28.71 -12.42
C LEU A 336 6.68 -29.23 -11.04
N ILE A 337 7.16 -28.61 -9.95
CA ILE A 337 6.73 -28.90 -8.57
C ILE A 337 5.21 -28.75 -8.46
N ASN A 338 4.66 -27.62 -8.88
CA ASN A 338 3.21 -27.35 -8.83
C ASN A 338 2.38 -28.33 -9.70
N ASN A 339 3.00 -28.95 -10.70
CA ASN A 339 2.39 -29.96 -11.56
C ASN A 339 2.64 -31.41 -11.08
N GLY A 340 3.27 -31.61 -9.92
CA GLY A 340 3.57 -32.92 -9.35
C GLY A 340 4.74 -33.67 -10.03
N GLN A 341 5.55 -32.97 -10.84
CA GLN A 341 6.70 -33.55 -11.55
C GLN A 341 8.01 -33.31 -10.77
N SER A 342 8.05 -33.77 -9.52
CA SER A 342 9.14 -33.50 -8.58
C SER A 342 10.50 -34.06 -9.03
N GLU A 343 10.55 -35.21 -9.69
CA GLU A 343 11.81 -35.78 -10.22
C GLU A 343 12.45 -34.92 -11.31
N GLU A 344 11.65 -34.30 -12.19
CA GLU A 344 12.15 -33.40 -13.23
C GLU A 344 12.56 -32.06 -12.60
N ALA A 345 11.78 -31.56 -11.64
CA ALA A 345 12.13 -30.36 -10.89
C ALA A 345 13.45 -30.51 -10.12
N GLU A 346 13.70 -31.67 -9.49
CA GLU A 346 14.94 -31.94 -8.75
C GLU A 346 16.17 -31.87 -9.65
N LYS A 347 16.09 -32.41 -10.88
CA LYS A 347 17.18 -32.35 -11.87
C LYS A 347 17.55 -30.92 -12.25
N ILE A 348 16.59 -29.99 -12.17
CA ILE A 348 16.80 -28.57 -12.46
C ILE A 348 17.28 -27.82 -11.22
N ILE A 349 16.68 -28.04 -10.04
CA ILE A 349 17.02 -27.32 -8.81
C ILE A 349 18.38 -27.70 -8.27
N GLU A 350 18.79 -28.96 -8.36
CA GLU A 350 20.04 -29.43 -7.77
C GLU A 350 21.30 -28.71 -8.28
N PRO A 351 21.51 -28.50 -9.60
CA PRO A 351 22.65 -27.70 -10.07
C PRO A 351 22.53 -26.23 -9.65
N LEU A 352 21.35 -25.61 -9.73
CA LEU A 352 21.15 -24.21 -9.31
C LEU A 352 21.48 -24.02 -7.83
N PHE A 353 21.05 -24.95 -6.98
CA PHE A 353 21.32 -24.92 -5.55
C PHE A 353 22.81 -25.06 -5.23
N LYS A 354 23.58 -25.80 -6.05
CA LYS A 354 25.04 -25.90 -5.88
C LYS A 354 25.76 -24.62 -6.26
N GLU A 355 25.26 -23.93 -7.27
CA GLU A 355 25.82 -22.67 -7.75
C GLU A 355 25.49 -21.50 -6.80
N TYR A 356 24.25 -21.44 -6.31
CA TYR A 356 23.76 -20.39 -5.41
C TYR A 356 23.24 -20.96 -4.08
N PRO A 357 24.12 -21.60 -3.27
CA PRO A 357 23.72 -22.32 -2.06
C PRO A 357 23.13 -21.42 -0.97
N GLU A 358 23.40 -20.12 -1.02
CA GLU A 358 22.87 -19.15 -0.05
C GLU A 358 21.53 -18.54 -0.45
N SER A 359 21.06 -18.73 -1.70
CA SER A 359 19.80 -18.17 -2.15
C SER A 359 18.62 -18.70 -1.33
N PRO A 360 17.84 -17.82 -0.68
CA PRO A 360 16.70 -18.24 0.10
C PRO A 360 15.58 -18.83 -0.77
N PHE A 361 15.45 -18.37 -2.01
CA PHE A 361 14.52 -18.90 -3.01
C PHE A 361 14.85 -20.35 -3.38
N LEU A 362 16.12 -20.66 -3.64
CA LEU A 362 16.54 -22.02 -4.01
C LEU A 362 16.52 -22.99 -2.83
N LYS A 363 16.84 -22.52 -1.61
CA LYS A 363 16.66 -23.32 -0.38
C LYS A 363 15.20 -23.75 -0.21
N VAL A 364 14.25 -22.84 -0.44
CA VAL A 364 12.82 -23.17 -0.37
C VAL A 364 12.37 -24.05 -1.52
N ALA A 365 12.75 -23.75 -2.78
CA ALA A 365 12.39 -24.61 -3.90
C ALA A 365 12.91 -26.04 -3.75
N LYS A 366 14.13 -26.23 -3.21
CA LYS A 366 14.66 -27.56 -2.89
C LYS A 366 13.86 -28.25 -1.78
N ALA A 367 13.44 -27.51 -0.75
CA ALA A 367 12.54 -28.03 0.26
C ALA A 367 11.17 -28.41 -0.35
N ASP A 368 10.66 -27.64 -1.31
CA ASP A 368 9.39 -27.90 -1.99
C ASP A 368 9.43 -29.17 -2.84
N VAL A 369 10.56 -29.45 -3.50
CA VAL A 369 10.80 -30.75 -4.15
C VAL A 369 10.65 -31.89 -3.15
N PHE A 370 11.28 -31.78 -1.97
CA PHE A 370 11.18 -32.80 -0.93
C PHE A 370 9.76 -32.93 -0.37
N VAL A 371 9.01 -31.83 -0.25
CA VAL A 371 7.60 -31.86 0.17
C VAL A 371 6.73 -32.63 -0.82
N GLU A 372 6.89 -32.38 -2.13
CA GLU A 372 6.16 -33.13 -3.18
C GLU A 372 6.55 -34.61 -3.23
N GLN A 373 7.73 -34.97 -2.74
CA GLN A 373 8.18 -36.35 -2.57
C GLN A 373 7.76 -36.96 -1.22
N GLU A 374 6.94 -36.27 -0.42
CA GLU A 374 6.55 -36.64 0.95
C GLU A 374 7.73 -36.79 1.93
N ASN A 375 8.92 -36.30 1.56
CA ASN A 375 10.11 -36.26 2.39
C ASN A 375 10.15 -35.00 3.27
N TYR A 376 9.18 -34.90 4.19
CA TYR A 376 9.04 -33.74 5.06
C TYR A 376 10.26 -33.50 5.97
N GLU A 377 10.90 -34.55 6.48
CA GLU A 377 12.10 -34.44 7.30
C GLU A 377 13.29 -33.85 6.52
N GLY A 378 13.45 -34.25 5.25
CA GLY A 378 14.43 -33.65 4.35
C GLY A 378 14.18 -32.16 4.13
N ALA A 379 12.93 -31.78 3.88
CA ALA A 379 12.53 -30.38 3.71
C ALA A 379 12.81 -29.55 4.98
N LEU A 380 12.37 -30.04 6.15
CA LEU A 380 12.59 -29.38 7.43
C LEU A 380 14.08 -29.25 7.77
N LYS A 381 14.91 -30.24 7.42
CA LYS A 381 16.36 -30.16 7.63
C LYS A 381 16.98 -28.98 6.88
N ILE A 382 16.64 -28.79 5.60
CA ILE A 382 17.14 -27.66 4.81
C ILE A 382 16.69 -26.33 5.43
N LEU A 383 15.40 -26.20 5.75
CA LEU A 383 14.83 -24.95 6.23
C LEU A 383 15.33 -24.59 7.65
N ARG A 384 15.44 -25.57 8.55
CA ARG A 384 15.98 -25.36 9.91
C ARG A 384 17.46 -24.99 9.88
N GLU A 385 18.25 -25.56 8.97
CA GLU A 385 19.64 -25.14 8.78
C GLU A 385 19.71 -23.67 8.34
N ALA A 386 18.86 -23.26 7.41
CA ALA A 386 18.78 -21.88 6.95
C ALA A 386 18.36 -20.88 8.04
N LEU A 387 17.53 -21.31 9.00
CA LEU A 387 17.15 -20.50 10.15
C LEU A 387 18.27 -20.31 11.17
N LYS A 388 19.34 -21.13 11.19
CA LYS A 388 20.45 -20.93 12.13
C LYS A 388 21.16 -19.60 11.89
N THR A 389 21.28 -19.19 10.62
CA THR A 389 21.87 -17.90 10.23
C THR A 389 20.83 -16.79 10.23
N ASN A 390 19.58 -17.09 9.87
CA ASN A 390 18.50 -16.10 9.77
C ASN A 390 17.24 -16.49 10.59
N PRO A 391 17.28 -16.44 11.94
CA PRO A 391 16.22 -17.00 12.79
C PRO A 391 14.82 -16.40 12.60
N ASN A 392 14.75 -15.15 12.15
CA ASN A 392 13.50 -14.41 11.97
C ASN A 392 13.07 -14.26 10.51
N HIS A 393 13.71 -14.99 9.57
CA HIS A 393 13.35 -14.90 8.16
C HIS A 393 11.89 -15.32 7.94
N HIS A 394 11.09 -14.42 7.35
CA HIS A 394 9.65 -14.65 7.19
C HIS A 394 9.35 -15.85 6.29
N GLY A 395 9.95 -15.90 5.08
CA GLY A 395 9.81 -17.02 4.15
C GLY A 395 10.09 -18.40 4.76
N TYR A 396 11.22 -18.60 5.44
CA TYR A 396 11.55 -19.88 6.08
C TYR A 396 10.61 -20.25 7.23
N ASN A 397 10.28 -19.31 8.12
CA ASN A 397 9.37 -19.60 9.23
C ASN A 397 7.97 -19.98 8.73
N THR A 398 7.45 -19.26 7.72
CA THR A 398 6.17 -19.58 7.09
C THR A 398 6.24 -20.94 6.41
N ARG A 399 7.29 -21.21 5.63
CA ARG A 399 7.41 -22.50 4.93
C ARG A 399 7.58 -23.68 5.87
N ILE A 400 8.37 -23.55 6.94
CA ILE A 400 8.47 -24.58 7.97
C ILE A 400 7.09 -24.89 8.57
N ALA A 401 6.29 -23.87 8.88
CA ALA A 401 4.96 -24.09 9.42
C ALA A 401 4.06 -24.88 8.45
N GLU A 402 4.07 -24.55 7.16
CA GLU A 402 3.34 -25.28 6.12
C GLU A 402 3.82 -26.74 6.01
N VAL A 403 5.13 -26.98 6.02
CA VAL A 403 5.71 -28.33 5.97
C VAL A 403 5.35 -29.14 7.21
N LEU A 404 5.46 -28.56 8.42
CA LEU A 404 5.06 -29.21 9.66
C LEU A 404 3.56 -29.53 9.67
N MET A 405 2.73 -28.66 9.09
CA MET A 405 1.30 -28.89 8.96
C MET A 405 1.01 -30.07 8.02
N ALA A 406 1.66 -30.12 6.84
CA ALA A 406 1.55 -31.24 5.91
C ALA A 406 2.06 -32.56 6.49
N ALA A 407 3.11 -32.52 7.31
CA ALA A 407 3.67 -33.68 8.00
C ALA A 407 2.85 -34.16 9.21
N GLY A 408 1.74 -33.47 9.56
CA GLY A 408 0.94 -33.78 10.74
C GLY A 408 1.59 -33.39 12.08
N GLN A 409 2.68 -32.63 12.06
CA GLN A 409 3.43 -32.19 13.24
C GLN A 409 2.82 -30.92 13.85
N TYR A 410 1.54 -30.97 14.21
CA TYR A 410 0.73 -29.79 14.57
C TYR A 410 1.23 -29.04 15.81
N LYS A 411 1.76 -29.76 16.81
CA LYS A 411 2.27 -29.13 18.04
C LYS A 411 3.47 -28.23 17.75
N GLU A 412 4.44 -28.73 17.00
CA GLU A 412 5.62 -27.93 16.64
C GLU A 412 5.22 -26.78 15.70
N CYS A 413 4.33 -27.03 14.74
CA CYS A 413 3.80 -25.99 13.86
C CYS A 413 3.13 -24.84 14.65
N SER A 414 2.33 -25.16 15.66
CA SER A 414 1.75 -24.18 16.59
C SER A 414 2.81 -23.36 17.32
N GLU A 415 3.87 -23.99 17.83
CA GLU A 415 4.97 -23.28 18.51
C GLU A 415 5.69 -22.31 17.57
N VAL A 416 5.99 -22.74 16.34
CA VAL A 416 6.59 -21.90 15.30
C VAL A 416 5.69 -20.71 14.96
N LEU A 417 4.41 -20.94 14.69
CA LEU A 417 3.46 -19.89 14.30
C LEU A 417 3.17 -18.91 15.44
N ARG A 418 3.09 -19.37 16.70
CA ARG A 418 2.96 -18.49 17.87
C ARG A 418 4.15 -17.57 18.05
N ALA A 419 5.36 -18.04 17.77
CA ALA A 419 6.54 -17.18 17.75
C ALA A 419 6.49 -16.20 16.57
N HIS A 420 5.99 -16.65 15.42
CA HIS A 420 5.92 -15.86 14.19
C HIS A 420 4.94 -14.70 14.27
N VAL A 421 3.71 -14.91 14.75
CA VAL A 421 2.70 -13.85 14.91
C VAL A 421 3.13 -12.76 15.91
N LYS A 422 4.01 -13.08 16.88
CA LYS A 422 4.57 -12.06 17.78
C LYS A 422 5.52 -11.10 17.07
N ARG A 423 6.26 -11.59 16.07
CA ARG A 423 7.18 -10.79 15.26
C ARG A 423 6.46 -10.05 14.14
N ARG A 424 5.41 -10.65 13.58
CA ARG A 424 4.61 -10.11 12.48
C ARG A 424 3.12 -10.08 12.84
N PRO A 425 2.71 -9.24 13.81
CA PRO A 425 1.33 -9.25 14.32
C PRO A 425 0.29 -8.71 13.33
N LYS A 426 0.70 -8.01 12.27
CA LYS A 426 -0.18 -7.44 11.24
C LYS A 426 -0.31 -8.31 9.98
N ASP A 427 0.40 -9.44 9.97
CA ASP A 427 0.43 -10.41 8.87
C ASP A 427 -0.70 -11.41 9.05
N ASP A 428 -1.77 -11.20 8.30
CA ASP A 428 -3.00 -11.94 8.45
C ASP A 428 -2.88 -13.39 7.95
N TYR A 429 -2.02 -13.66 6.97
CA TYR A 429 -1.75 -15.02 6.51
C TYR A 429 -1.17 -15.91 7.61
N ILE A 430 -0.26 -15.37 8.45
CA ILE A 430 0.31 -16.13 9.58
C ILE A 430 -0.75 -16.38 10.67
N TRP A 431 -1.67 -15.44 10.90
CA TRP A 431 -2.80 -15.67 11.79
C TRP A 431 -3.77 -16.72 11.25
N TYR A 432 -3.98 -16.77 9.93
CA TYR A 432 -4.75 -17.82 9.27
C TYR A 432 -4.11 -19.19 9.49
N LEU A 433 -2.81 -19.35 9.20
CA LEU A 433 -2.08 -20.60 9.44
C LEU A 433 -2.13 -21.02 10.91
N LEU A 434 -2.00 -20.07 11.85
CA LEU A 434 -2.11 -20.34 13.28
C LEU A 434 -3.51 -20.85 13.65
N ALA A 435 -4.56 -20.24 13.11
CA ALA A 435 -5.92 -20.70 13.35
C ALA A 435 -6.15 -22.15 12.86
N GLU A 436 -5.62 -22.48 11.68
CA GLU A 436 -5.76 -23.81 11.10
C GLU A 436 -4.99 -24.86 11.91
N VAL A 437 -3.72 -24.59 12.26
CA VAL A 437 -2.93 -25.56 13.05
C VAL A 437 -3.50 -25.78 14.44
N GLU A 438 -3.98 -24.74 15.12
CA GLU A 438 -4.59 -24.90 16.45
C GLU A 438 -5.85 -25.76 16.38
N GLY A 439 -6.56 -25.72 15.25
CA GLY A 439 -7.73 -26.56 14.97
C GLY A 439 -7.33 -28.02 14.82
N LEU A 440 -6.31 -28.28 13.99
CA LEU A 440 -5.75 -29.62 13.77
C LEU A 440 -5.13 -30.20 15.05
N ALA A 441 -4.54 -29.35 15.91
CA ALA A 441 -4.00 -29.73 17.20
C ALA A 441 -5.06 -29.95 18.30
N GLY A 442 -6.34 -29.60 18.04
CA GLY A 442 -7.42 -29.72 19.02
C GLY A 442 -7.42 -28.63 20.11
N ASN A 443 -6.65 -27.56 19.93
CA ASN A 443 -6.55 -26.44 20.88
C ASN A 443 -7.70 -25.42 20.67
N ILE A 444 -8.94 -25.86 20.93
CA ILE A 444 -10.16 -25.12 20.56
C ILE A 444 -10.16 -23.65 21.04
N PHE A 445 -9.68 -23.39 22.26
CA PHE A 445 -9.59 -22.02 22.78
C PHE A 445 -8.68 -21.13 21.91
N GLU A 446 -7.52 -21.63 21.52
CA GLU A 446 -6.52 -20.90 20.72
C GLU A 446 -6.98 -20.69 19.28
N VAL A 447 -7.75 -21.62 18.72
CA VAL A 447 -8.42 -21.44 17.42
C VAL A 447 -9.27 -20.18 17.41
N HIS A 448 -10.09 -19.98 18.45
CA HIS A 448 -10.94 -18.81 18.54
C HIS A 448 -10.13 -17.52 18.66
N LEU A 449 -9.01 -17.53 19.41
CA LEU A 449 -8.15 -16.35 19.52
C LEU A 449 -7.46 -16.02 18.19
N ALA A 450 -6.87 -17.01 17.52
CA ALA A 450 -6.20 -16.81 16.25
C ALA A 450 -7.19 -16.34 15.15
N ARG A 451 -8.38 -16.94 15.08
CA ARG A 451 -9.44 -16.50 14.16
C ARG A 451 -9.94 -15.10 14.48
N ALA A 452 -10.07 -14.74 15.76
CA ALA A 452 -10.45 -13.38 16.14
C ALA A 452 -9.44 -12.35 15.60
N GLN A 453 -8.13 -12.61 15.73
CA GLN A 453 -7.10 -11.74 15.16
C GLN A 453 -7.14 -11.67 13.64
N TYR A 454 -7.24 -12.83 12.97
CA TYR A 454 -7.35 -12.90 11.51
C TYR A 454 -8.53 -12.06 10.99
N PHE A 455 -9.72 -12.24 11.58
CA PHE A 455 -10.90 -11.47 11.19
C PHE A 455 -10.78 -9.98 11.54
N LYS A 456 -10.15 -9.63 12.67
CA LYS A 456 -9.90 -8.23 13.05
C LYS A 456 -9.00 -7.53 12.03
N LEU A 457 -7.91 -8.17 11.61
CA LEU A 457 -6.98 -7.62 10.62
C LEU A 457 -7.64 -7.44 9.25
N ASN A 458 -8.62 -8.27 8.94
CA ASN A 458 -9.39 -8.24 7.70
C ASN A 458 -10.68 -7.40 7.79
N GLY A 459 -10.87 -6.58 8.83
CA GLY A 459 -12.07 -5.73 8.98
C GLY A 459 -13.38 -6.49 9.18
N LEU A 460 -13.33 -7.82 9.39
CA LEU A 460 -14.49 -8.70 9.58
C LEU A 460 -14.89 -8.74 11.06
N PHE A 461 -15.19 -7.57 11.64
CA PHE A 461 -15.37 -7.41 13.09
C PHE A 461 -16.50 -8.26 13.69
N ASP A 462 -17.60 -8.49 12.95
CA ASP A 462 -18.68 -9.37 13.42
C ASP A 462 -18.20 -10.80 13.61
N LYS A 463 -17.40 -11.30 12.67
CA LYS A 463 -16.81 -12.65 12.76
C LYS A 463 -15.81 -12.69 13.92
N ALA A 464 -14.99 -11.66 14.08
CA ALA A 464 -14.02 -11.57 15.17
C ALA A 464 -14.71 -11.57 16.56
N GLU A 465 -15.79 -10.80 16.72
CA GLU A 465 -16.63 -10.77 17.93
C GLU A 465 -17.19 -12.17 18.24
N ILE A 466 -17.74 -12.88 17.24
CA ILE A 466 -18.25 -14.25 17.44
C ILE A 466 -17.16 -15.17 17.98
N GLN A 467 -15.94 -15.08 17.44
CA GLN A 467 -14.83 -15.91 17.91
C GLN A 467 -14.45 -15.60 19.37
N LEU A 468 -14.35 -14.32 19.75
CA LEU A 468 -14.06 -13.93 21.15
C LEU A 468 -15.16 -14.37 22.12
N ILE A 469 -16.43 -14.29 21.72
CA ILE A 469 -17.55 -14.79 22.53
C ILE A 469 -17.42 -16.31 22.74
N ASN A 470 -17.04 -17.05 21.71
CA ASN A 470 -16.83 -18.50 21.83
C ASN A 470 -15.62 -18.82 22.74
N ALA A 471 -14.52 -18.07 22.64
CA ALA A 471 -13.39 -18.19 23.56
C ALA A 471 -13.81 -17.92 25.02
N LEU A 472 -14.62 -16.88 25.26
CA LEU A 472 -15.16 -16.54 26.59
C LEU A 472 -16.05 -17.65 27.18
N LYS A 473 -16.82 -18.37 26.36
CA LYS A 473 -17.66 -19.49 26.81
C LYS A 473 -16.83 -20.68 27.29
N ILE A 474 -15.66 -20.90 26.69
CA ILE A 474 -14.75 -22.01 27.00
C ILE A 474 -13.80 -21.66 28.15
N THR A 475 -13.59 -20.35 28.41
CA THR A 475 -12.74 -19.87 29.50
C THR A 475 -13.31 -20.31 30.85
N LYS A 476 -12.49 -21.01 31.65
CA LYS A 476 -12.87 -21.49 32.99
C LYS A 476 -13.28 -20.31 33.87
N SER A 477 -14.31 -20.51 34.70
CA SER A 477 -14.86 -19.45 35.57
C SER A 477 -13.86 -18.82 36.54
N LYS A 478 -12.79 -19.54 36.90
CA LYS A 478 -11.73 -19.07 37.81
C LYS A 478 -10.57 -18.34 37.12
N ASP A 479 -10.52 -18.34 35.78
CA ASP A 479 -9.48 -17.62 35.02
C ASP A 479 -9.94 -16.18 34.74
N GLU A 480 -9.94 -15.37 35.81
CA GLU A 480 -10.42 -13.99 35.77
C GLU A 480 -9.55 -13.11 34.86
N GLN A 481 -8.23 -13.35 34.82
CA GLN A 481 -7.30 -12.55 34.02
C GLN A 481 -7.54 -12.74 32.53
N THR A 482 -7.65 -13.99 32.05
CA THR A 482 -7.96 -14.27 30.64
C THR A 482 -9.33 -13.72 30.28
N ARG A 483 -10.33 -13.90 31.15
CA ARG A 483 -11.67 -13.39 30.92
C ARG A 483 -11.69 -11.85 30.78
N ALA A 484 -11.00 -11.13 31.67
CA ALA A 484 -10.90 -9.68 31.61
C ALA A 484 -10.22 -9.20 30.31
N ARG A 485 -9.13 -9.87 29.90
CA ARG A 485 -8.44 -9.58 28.63
C ARG A 485 -9.37 -9.75 27.43
N LEU A 486 -10.09 -10.87 27.34
CA LEU A 486 -11.03 -11.13 26.23
C LEU A 486 -12.21 -10.15 26.22
N GLN A 487 -12.70 -9.74 27.39
CA GLN A 487 -13.75 -8.72 27.49
C GLN A 487 -13.27 -7.35 27.01
N GLN A 488 -12.03 -6.97 27.34
CA GLN A 488 -11.43 -5.75 26.86
C GLN A 488 -11.24 -5.78 25.34
N GLU A 489 -10.73 -6.88 24.80
CA GLU A 489 -10.58 -7.04 23.35
C GLU A 489 -11.92 -7.04 22.61
N LEU A 490 -12.95 -7.67 23.17
CA LEU A 490 -14.31 -7.62 22.64
C LEU A 490 -14.87 -6.20 22.63
N LYS A 491 -14.59 -5.40 23.66
CA LYS A 491 -14.96 -3.98 23.71
C LYS A 491 -14.27 -3.20 22.60
N GLU A 492 -12.99 -3.45 22.36
CA GLU A 492 -12.22 -2.82 21.28
C GLU A 492 -12.79 -3.17 19.90
N ILE A 493 -13.08 -4.45 19.63
CA ILE A 493 -13.69 -4.87 18.34
C ILE A 493 -15.05 -4.22 18.13
N ARG A 494 -15.88 -4.11 19.17
CA ARG A 494 -17.17 -3.40 19.10
C ARG A 494 -17.01 -1.90 18.86
N ASN A 495 -15.95 -1.28 19.35
CA ASN A 495 -15.65 0.12 19.05
C ASN A 495 -15.23 0.27 17.58
N MET A 496 -14.28 -0.56 17.11
CA MET A 496 -13.85 -0.54 15.71
C MET A 496 -15.01 -0.75 14.75
N ARG A 497 -15.93 -1.68 15.05
CA ARG A 497 -17.14 -1.88 14.24
C ARG A 497 -18.03 -0.63 14.17
N ARG A 498 -18.24 0.04 15.30
CA ARG A 498 -19.04 1.27 15.34
C ARG A 498 -18.39 2.39 14.55
N GLU A 499 -17.08 2.59 14.72
CA GLU A 499 -16.32 3.59 13.98
C GLU A 499 -16.29 3.32 12.47
N LEU A 500 -16.27 2.05 12.06
CA LEU A 500 -16.35 1.65 10.64
C LEU A 500 -17.75 1.95 10.05
N ALA A 501 -18.81 1.70 10.83
CA ALA A 501 -20.19 1.99 10.41
C ALA A 501 -20.50 3.49 10.34
N GLU A 502 -19.72 4.34 11.01
CA GLU A 502 -19.77 5.79 10.88
C GLU A 502 -18.94 6.30 9.68
N PHE A 503 -18.03 5.47 9.15
CA PHE A 503 -17.14 5.81 8.04
C PHE A 503 -17.74 5.48 6.65
N GLY A 504 -18.53 4.41 6.55
CA GLY A 504 -19.26 4.02 5.33
C GLY A 504 -20.70 4.51 5.34
#